data_AF-D0II59-F1
#
_entry.id   AF-D0II59-F1
#
_cell.length_a   1.000
_cell.length_b   1.000
_cell.length_c   1.000
_cell.angle_alpha   90.00
_cell.angle_beta   90.00
_cell.angle_gamma   90.00
#
_symmetry.space_group_name_H-M   'P 1'
#
loop_
_entity.id
_entity.type
_entity.pdbx_description
1 polymer ?
#
loop_
_entity_poly.entity_id
_entity_poly.type
_entity_poly.pdbx_seq_one_letter_code
_entity_poly.pdbx_strand_id
1 'polypeptide(L)' 'MRYLFKLTAAQWEKQCDFDKVCGLTVLSIDGTYFKTHDTDSNQRFGYAQKSASFPSALAVTLMSTKTHMISDAAFGPVT' A
#
# COMPACT_ATOMS: atom_id res chain seq x y z
N MET A 1 -10.92 -1.60 -10.97
CA MET A 1 -10.60 -1.63 -9.53
C MET A 1 -10.04 -0.32 -8.98
N ARG A 2 -8.97 0.28 -9.54
CA ARG A 2 -8.39 1.54 -9.04
C ARG A 2 -9.41 2.66 -8.81
N TYR A 3 -10.29 2.91 -9.80
CA TYR A 3 -11.34 3.92 -9.70
C TYR A 3 -12.29 3.66 -8.52
N LEU A 4 -12.79 2.43 -8.39
CA LEU A 4 -13.71 2.06 -7.30
C LEU A 4 -13.03 2.22 -5.94
N PHE A 5 -11.80 1.74 -5.79
CA PHE A 5 -11.03 1.91 -4.56
C PHE A 5 -10.90 3.39 -4.17
N LYS A 6 -10.51 4.25 -5.11
CA LYS A 6 -10.37 5.69 -4.87
C LYS A 6 -11.69 6.36 -4.51
N LEU A 7 -12.76 5.99 -5.19
CA LEU A 7 -14.10 6.52 -4.92
C LEU A 7 -14.58 6.13 -3.52
N THR A 8 -14.41 4.87 -3.13
CA THR A 8 -14.83 4.39 -1.82
C THR A 8 -13.97 4.94 -0.70
N ALA A 9 -12.64 4.99 -0.88
CA ALA A 9 -11.72 5.58 0.09
C ALA A 9 -12.07 7.05 0.37
N ALA A 10 -12.27 7.85 -0.68
CA ALA A 10 -12.66 9.26 -0.55
C ALA A 10 -14.02 9.46 0.14
N GLN A 11 -14.95 8.49 -0.01
CA GLN A 11 -16.23 8.55 0.68
C GLN A 11 -16.09 8.17 2.16
N TRP A 12 -15.26 7.20 2.48
CA TRP A 12 -14.98 6.80 3.86
C TRP A 12 -14.21 7.85 4.65
N GLU A 13 -13.26 8.55 4.01
CA GLU A 13 -12.50 9.63 4.66
C GLU A 13 -13.41 10.73 5.23
N LYS A 14 -14.55 11.03 4.57
CA LYS A 14 -15.53 12.01 5.06
C LYS A 14 -16.22 11.58 6.35
N GLN A 15 -16.21 10.29 6.66
CA GLN A 15 -16.89 9.69 7.81
C GLN A 15 -15.89 9.25 8.90
N CYS A 16 -14.58 9.30 8.62
CA CYS A 16 -13.54 8.93 9.57
C CYS A 16 -13.11 10.13 10.41
N ASP A 17 -12.94 9.89 11.70
CA ASP A 17 -12.20 10.79 12.58
C ASP A 17 -10.70 10.49 12.49
N PHE A 18 -9.89 11.54 12.35
CA PHE A 18 -8.44 11.44 12.24
C PHE A 18 -7.77 12.15 13.41
N ASP A 19 -6.67 11.56 13.87
CA ASP A 19 -5.78 12.29 14.76
C ASP A 19 -5.22 13.52 14.04
N LYS A 20 -5.17 14.65 14.76
CA LYS A 20 -4.63 15.89 14.24
C LYS A 20 -3.52 16.40 15.14
N VAL A 21 -2.41 16.77 14.53
CA VAL A 21 -1.27 17.42 15.20
C VAL A 21 -0.97 18.70 14.44
N CYS A 22 -1.00 19.84 15.13
CA CYS A 22 -0.77 21.16 14.52
C CYS A 22 -1.68 21.45 13.30
N GLY A 23 -2.92 20.95 13.31
CA GLY A 23 -3.88 21.11 12.20
C GLY A 23 -3.68 20.15 11.03
N LEU A 24 -2.66 19.29 11.07
CA LEU A 24 -2.39 18.27 10.05
C LEU A 24 -2.98 16.93 10.45
N THR A 25 -3.54 16.20 9.49
CA THR A 25 -4.00 14.81 9.66
C THR A 25 -2.82 13.89 9.84
N VAL A 26 -2.83 13.09 10.91
CA VAL A 26 -1.85 12.02 11.13
C VAL A 26 -2.35 10.74 10.49
N LEU A 27 -1.47 10.13 9.68
CA LEU A 27 -1.71 8.88 8.98
C LEU A 27 -0.51 7.95 9.24
N SER A 28 -0.72 6.65 9.06
CA SER A 28 0.35 5.66 9.08
C SER A 28 0.65 5.15 7.67
N ILE A 29 1.88 4.70 7.49
CA ILE A 29 2.36 4.07 6.27
C ILE A 29 2.84 2.68 6.64
N ASP A 30 2.41 1.68 5.87
CA ASP A 30 2.91 0.31 5.99
C ASP A 30 3.31 -0.26 4.63
N GLY A 31 4.37 -1.06 4.63
CA GLY A 31 4.96 -1.68 3.46
C GLY A 31 4.95 -3.21 3.56
N THR A 32 4.34 -3.89 2.59
CA THR A 32 4.24 -5.35 2.55
C THR A 32 4.77 -5.90 1.23
N TYR A 33 5.60 -6.94 1.29
CA TYR A 33 6.05 -7.69 0.12
C TYR A 33 5.04 -8.77 -0.25
N PHE A 34 4.49 -8.69 -1.46
CA PHE A 34 3.65 -9.74 -2.03
C PHE A 34 4.48 -10.60 -2.98
N LYS A 35 4.60 -11.89 -2.66
CA LYS A 35 5.19 -12.85 -3.61
C LYS A 35 4.32 -12.92 -4.86
N THR A 36 4.97 -12.89 -6.01
CA THR A 36 4.34 -13.02 -7.32
C THR A 36 4.77 -14.33 -7.96
N HIS A 37 4.00 -14.82 -8.93
CA HIS A 37 4.41 -15.98 -9.72
C HIS A 37 5.71 -15.66 -10.47
N ASP A 38 6.63 -16.62 -10.52
CA ASP A 38 7.87 -16.49 -11.27
C ASP A 38 7.59 -16.58 -12.78
N THR A 39 7.39 -15.42 -13.38
CA THR A 39 7.19 -15.22 -14.81
C THR A 39 8.11 -14.10 -15.27
N ASP A 40 8.54 -14.12 -16.53
CA ASP A 40 9.44 -13.09 -17.08
C ASP A 40 8.92 -11.66 -16.84
N SER A 41 7.59 -11.46 -16.93
CA SER A 41 6.97 -10.15 -16.66
C SER A 41 7.04 -9.74 -15.20
N ASN A 42 7.03 -10.66 -14.25
CA ASN A 42 7.05 -10.37 -12.82
C ASN A 42 8.47 -10.24 -12.27
N GLN A 43 9.47 -10.81 -12.92
CA GLN A 43 10.88 -10.67 -12.55
C GLN A 43 11.34 -9.20 -12.52
N ARG A 44 10.69 -8.32 -13.30
CA ARG A 44 10.91 -6.86 -13.23
C ARG A 44 10.65 -6.24 -11.85
N PHE A 45 9.85 -6.90 -11.01
CA PHE A 45 9.62 -6.44 -9.64
C PHE A 45 10.78 -6.77 -8.70
N GLY A 46 11.72 -7.62 -9.10
CA GLY A 46 12.86 -8.00 -8.27
C GLY A 46 12.52 -9.00 -7.17
N TYR A 47 13.51 -9.31 -6.35
CA TYR A 47 13.44 -10.36 -5.33
C TYR A 47 13.70 -9.75 -3.95
N ALA A 48 12.84 -10.04 -2.99
CA ALA A 48 12.93 -9.46 -1.63
C ALA A 48 14.28 -9.74 -0.94
N GLN A 49 14.96 -10.83 -1.32
CA GLN A 49 16.29 -11.21 -0.86
C GLN A 49 17.02 -11.93 -1.99
N LYS A 50 18.37 -11.93 -1.98
CA LYS A 50 19.19 -12.60 -3.01
C LYS A 50 18.90 -14.10 -3.16
N SER A 51 18.48 -14.76 -2.08
CA SER A 51 18.15 -16.19 -2.06
C SER A 51 16.66 -16.49 -2.23
N ALA A 52 15.82 -15.48 -2.50
CA ALA A 52 14.39 -15.69 -2.64
C ALA A 52 14.07 -16.41 -3.96
N SER A 53 13.21 -17.41 -3.90
CA SER A 53 12.82 -18.22 -5.07
C SER A 53 11.76 -17.57 -5.95
N PHE A 54 11.12 -16.48 -5.50
CA PHE A 54 10.02 -15.83 -6.21
C PHE A 54 10.23 -14.31 -6.23
N PRO A 55 9.90 -13.65 -7.37
CA PRO A 55 9.87 -12.20 -7.41
C PRO A 55 8.74 -11.67 -6.51
N SER A 56 8.92 -10.47 -5.99
CA SER A 56 7.97 -9.83 -5.07
C SER A 56 7.62 -8.42 -5.53
N ALA A 57 6.35 -8.03 -5.41
CA ALA A 57 5.96 -6.64 -5.52
C ALA A 57 5.90 -6.01 -4.13
N LEU A 58 6.52 -4.84 -3.94
CA LEU A 58 6.36 -4.04 -2.74
C LEU A 58 5.06 -3.26 -2.86
N ALA A 59 4.12 -3.50 -1.95
CA ALA A 59 2.95 -2.64 -1.77
C ALA A 59 3.19 -1.69 -0.60
N VAL A 60 2.90 -0.42 -0.80
CA VAL A 60 2.93 0.60 0.23
C VAL A 60 1.53 1.15 0.38
N THR A 61 1.03 1.21 1.60
CA THR A 61 -0.32 1.69 1.93
C THR A 61 -0.24 2.92 2.83
N LEU A 62 -1.16 3.86 2.60
CA LEU A 62 -1.43 5.00 3.46
C LEU A 62 -2.74 4.75 4.18
N MET A 63 -2.77 4.83 5.50
CA MET A 63 -3.94 4.45 6.28
C MET A 63 -4.18 5.34 7.51
N SER A 64 -5.41 5.32 8.03
CA SER A 64 -5.74 5.95 9.31
C SER A 64 -4.98 5.29 10.47
N THR A 65 -4.40 6.10 11.37
CA THR A 65 -3.78 5.62 12.61
C THR A 65 -4.78 5.01 13.59
N LYS A 66 -6.06 5.38 13.49
CA LYS A 66 -7.12 4.89 14.40
C LYS A 66 -7.80 3.63 13.89
N THR A 67 -8.19 3.64 12.62
CA THR A 67 -9.07 2.58 12.06
C THR A 67 -8.33 1.61 11.16
N HIS A 68 -7.06 1.89 10.81
CA HIS A 68 -6.28 1.15 9.81
C HIS A 68 -6.95 1.07 8.43
N MET A 69 -7.94 1.92 8.17
CA MET A 69 -8.58 1.99 6.86
C MET A 69 -7.62 2.61 5.85
N ILE A 70 -7.47 1.96 4.68
CA ILE A 70 -6.53 2.36 3.63
C ILE A 70 -7.13 3.51 2.81
N SER A 71 -6.45 4.65 2.83
CA SER A 71 -6.71 5.84 2.01
C SER A 71 -6.05 5.75 0.63
N ASP A 72 -4.85 5.18 0.56
CA ASP A 72 -4.13 4.99 -0.69
C ASP A 72 -3.23 3.75 -0.68
N ALA A 73 -2.91 3.25 -1.87
CA ALA A 73 -1.96 2.16 -2.06
C ALA A 73 -1.19 2.33 -3.38
N ALA A 74 0.12 2.04 -3.33
CA ALA A 74 1.00 1.98 -4.48
C ALA A 74 1.74 0.63 -4.50
N PHE A 75 2.05 0.15 -5.70
CA PHE A 75 2.81 -1.09 -5.90
C PHE A 75 4.03 -0.80 -6.77
N GLY A 76 5.18 -1.39 -6.42
CA GLY A 76 6.45 -1.17 -7.12
C GLY A 76 7.43 -2.35 -6.98
N PRO A 77 8.60 -2.25 -7.63
CA PRO A 77 9.66 -3.23 -7.47
C PRO A 77 10.26 -3.20 -6.06
N VAL A 78 10.83 -4.33 -5.64
CA VAL A 78 11.81 -4.38 -4.56
C VAL A 78 13.06 -3.63 -5.01
N THR A 79 13.43 -2.57 -4.30
CA THR A 79 14.68 -1.83 -4.47
C THR A 79 15.80 -2.41 -3.63
#